data_AF-A0A2E0U530-F1
#
_entry.id   AF-A0A2E0U530-F1
#
_cell.length_a   1.000
_cell.length_b   1.000
_cell.length_c   1.000
_cell.angle_alpha   90.00
_cell.angle_beta   90.00
_cell.angle_gamma   90.00
#
_symmetry.space_group_name_H-M   'P 1'
#
loop_
_entity.id
_entity.type
_entity.pdbx_description
1 polymer ?
#
loop_
_entity_poly.entity_id
_entity_poly.type
_entity_poly.pdbx_seq_one_letter_code
_entity_poly.pdbx_strand_id
1 'polypeptide(L)'
;MALERLFQTRHVFALLGALGTVLLASAPAAAQSGEGWSVCNETSRIVELATGRPLANTHVIEGWTRIRPGECRTVVEAPLRSGDIYYLYGRTSRAHRGGMRSWVGDYPFCVDSQGAFSLESLPNCTAMGLETRKFQPVLIESSTSWSTTLKETQKWTRERAQSAGIQRLLDDAGVESGSIDGYIGRRTRGAIRDFLSAQKLSSETTDAELIDYLEQVAIERSRNIGLSICNRTDERLWAAIGRRRGEGWESRGWWRLEAGSCERVIDQALIAAEHYVYAEMETDTGTRYLKTTKGDTFCHSPSQFAILGKDKCKEAFYDEAVFKQTAIPEDGRLVVEFFERDFRPEEKSDGS
;
A
#
# COMPACT_ATOMS: atom_id res chain seq x y z
N MET A 1 -13.21 88.39 18.40
CA MET A 1 -13.26 88.06 19.85
C MET A 1 -12.11 87.08 20.07
N ALA A 2 -10.95 87.57 20.51
CA ALA A 2 -10.52 87.63 21.92
C ALA A 2 -10.14 86.22 22.43
N LEU A 3 -8.86 85.91 22.71
CA LEU A 3 -8.09 86.26 23.94
C LEU A 3 -8.76 85.68 25.20
N GLU A 4 -8.09 84.94 26.11
CA GLU A 4 -6.64 84.92 26.50
C GLU A 4 -6.21 83.54 27.09
N ARG A 5 -4.92 83.11 27.01
CA ARG A 5 -3.88 82.98 28.11
C ARG A 5 -4.27 82.15 29.36
N LEU A 6 -3.40 81.38 30.04
CA LEU A 6 -1.93 81.09 29.99
C LEU A 6 -1.69 79.56 30.28
N PHE A 7 -0.83 78.92 31.12
CA PHE A 7 0.28 79.30 32.04
C PHE A 7 1.23 78.10 32.40
N GLN A 8 2.37 77.90 31.69
CA GLN A 8 3.55 77.06 32.10
C GLN A 8 3.29 75.52 32.29
N THR A 9 4.29 74.61 32.46
CA THR A 9 5.75 74.72 32.72
C THR A 9 6.57 73.66 31.96
N ARG A 10 7.90 73.83 31.90
CA ARG A 10 8.88 72.95 31.22
C ARG A 10 9.20 71.68 32.04
N HIS A 11 9.31 70.53 31.39
CA HIS A 11 10.32 69.52 31.72
C HIS A 11 10.90 68.89 30.45
N VAL A 12 12.23 68.84 30.37
CA VAL A 12 12.96 68.11 29.33
C VAL A 12 13.52 66.85 29.97
N PHE A 13 13.21 65.69 29.42
CA PHE A 13 13.90 64.44 29.71
C PHE A 13 14.27 63.76 28.40
N ALA A 14 15.57 63.58 28.16
CA ALA A 14 16.07 62.74 27.10
C ALA A 14 16.02 61.28 27.56
N LEU A 15 15.54 60.38 26.71
CA LEU A 15 15.50 58.95 26.94
C LEU A 15 16.12 58.23 25.74
N LEU A 16 17.24 57.54 25.96
CA LEU A 16 17.84 56.68 24.95
C LEU A 16 17.00 55.41 24.82
N GLY A 17 16.28 55.25 23.71
CA GLY A 17 15.67 53.98 23.35
C GLY A 17 16.72 53.04 22.77
N ALA A 18 17.10 52.00 23.50
CA ALA A 18 18.06 51.00 23.03
C ALA A 18 17.43 50.08 21.97
N LEU A 19 18.18 49.79 20.89
CA LEU A 19 17.77 48.77 19.91
C LEU A 19 17.92 47.36 20.52
N GLY A 20 16.80 46.76 20.92
CA GLY A 20 16.74 45.35 21.27
C GLY A 20 16.51 44.47 20.03
N THR A 21 17.58 44.00 19.38
CA THR A 21 17.49 42.99 18.32
C THR A 21 17.06 41.64 18.91
N VAL A 22 15.81 41.25 18.70
CA VAL A 22 15.29 39.93 19.10
C VAL A 22 15.85 38.87 18.15
N LEU A 23 16.83 38.10 18.62
CA LEU A 23 17.25 36.87 17.96
C LEU A 23 16.16 35.81 18.13
N LEU A 24 15.37 35.59 17.08
CA LEU A 24 14.48 34.44 16.95
C LEU A 24 15.33 33.17 16.84
N ALA A 25 15.59 32.53 17.99
CA ALA A 25 16.24 31.23 18.04
C ALA A 25 15.31 30.17 17.44
N SER A 26 15.60 29.77 16.20
CA SER A 26 14.94 28.63 15.54
C SER A 26 15.31 27.34 16.29
N ALA A 27 14.44 26.89 17.19
CA ALA A 27 14.58 25.60 17.83
C ALA A 27 14.60 24.48 16.78
N PRO A 28 15.45 23.44 16.93
CA PRO A 28 15.39 22.28 16.05
C PRO A 28 14.03 21.60 16.22
N ALA A 29 13.50 21.04 15.12
CA ALA A 29 12.27 20.26 15.16
C ALA A 29 12.49 19.03 16.06
N ALA A 30 11.94 19.07 17.28
CA ALA A 30 11.96 17.93 18.17
C ALA A 30 11.20 16.76 17.52
N ALA A 31 11.79 15.57 17.52
CA ALA A 31 11.07 14.37 17.14
C ALA A 31 9.84 14.24 18.05
N GLN A 32 8.67 13.98 17.47
CA GLN A 32 7.44 13.79 18.23
C GLN A 32 7.61 12.57 19.16
N SER A 33 7.81 12.83 20.46
CA SER A 33 7.59 11.85 21.52
C SER A 33 6.07 11.70 21.71
N GLY A 34 5.40 11.20 20.68
CA GLY A 34 3.95 11.02 20.67
C GLY A 34 3.51 10.03 21.73
N GLU A 35 2.69 10.48 22.67
CA GLU A 35 1.99 9.60 23.60
C GLU A 35 0.87 8.90 22.85
N GLY A 36 0.72 7.59 23.06
CA GLY A 36 -0.20 6.74 22.32
C GLY A 36 0.50 5.55 21.65
N TRP A 37 -0.14 5.01 20.62
CA TRP A 37 0.35 3.84 19.88
C TRP A 37 1.13 4.30 18.66
N SER A 38 2.43 4.02 18.66
CA SER A 38 3.34 4.24 17.53
C SER A 38 3.48 2.99 16.67
N VAL A 39 3.58 3.17 15.35
CA VAL A 39 4.03 2.11 14.42
C VAL A 39 5.31 2.55 13.74
N CYS A 40 6.33 1.69 13.79
CA CYS A 40 7.63 1.88 13.15
C CYS A 40 7.78 0.96 11.94
N ASN A 41 8.26 1.49 10.82
CA ASN A 41 8.40 0.76 9.57
C ASN A 41 9.87 0.33 9.33
N GLU A 42 10.25 -0.87 9.78
CA GLU A 42 11.56 -1.49 9.47
C GLU A 42 11.48 -2.33 8.18
N THR A 43 10.80 -1.82 7.15
CA THR A 43 10.69 -2.46 5.82
C THR A 43 11.15 -1.53 4.71
N SER A 44 11.66 -2.09 3.62
CA SER A 44 12.03 -1.35 2.40
C SER A 44 10.83 -0.88 1.57
N ARG A 45 9.64 -0.70 2.17
CA ARG A 45 8.38 -0.32 1.50
C ARG A 45 7.61 0.72 2.30
N ILE A 46 6.94 1.63 1.58
CA ILE A 46 5.92 2.51 2.15
C ILE A 46 4.71 1.65 2.50
N VAL A 47 4.15 1.87 3.69
CA VAL A 47 2.98 1.13 4.19
C VAL A 47 1.84 2.09 4.48
N GLU A 48 0.66 1.75 4.00
CA GLU A 48 -0.62 2.35 4.35
C GLU A 48 -1.25 1.51 5.47
N LEU A 49 -1.55 2.12 6.61
CA LEU A 49 -2.17 1.43 7.76
C LEU A 49 -3.61 1.86 7.98
N ALA A 50 -4.44 0.92 8.42
CA ALA A 50 -5.72 1.18 9.07
C ALA A 50 -5.69 0.61 10.48
N THR A 51 -6.23 1.34 11.45
CA THR A 51 -6.34 0.92 12.85
C THR A 51 -7.80 0.79 13.26
N GLY A 52 -8.10 -0.22 14.08
CA GLY A 52 -9.38 -0.33 14.77
C GLY A 52 -9.18 -0.12 16.27
N ARG A 53 -9.92 0.81 16.87
CA ARG A 53 -9.86 1.09 18.32
C ARG A 53 -11.22 0.84 19.00
N PRO A 54 -11.25 0.32 20.24
CA PRO A 54 -12.48 0.10 20.98
C PRO A 54 -13.19 1.42 21.33
N LEU A 55 -14.51 1.45 21.14
CA LEU A 55 -15.39 2.55 21.55
C LEU A 55 -16.68 1.96 22.12
N ALA A 56 -16.97 2.19 23.40
CA ALA A 56 -18.12 1.56 24.08
C ALA A 56 -18.22 0.05 23.79
N ASN A 57 -19.23 -0.37 23.01
CA ASN A 57 -19.51 -1.77 22.63
C ASN A 57 -19.19 -2.06 21.15
N THR A 58 -18.45 -1.19 20.48
CA THR A 58 -18.17 -1.17 19.04
C THR A 58 -16.68 -0.86 18.79
N HIS A 59 -16.28 -0.77 17.52
CA HIS A 59 -14.94 -0.34 17.12
C HIS A 59 -15.03 0.83 16.13
N VAL A 60 -14.14 1.81 16.27
CA VAL A 60 -13.91 2.84 15.24
C VAL A 60 -12.70 2.43 14.42
N ILE A 61 -12.87 2.39 13.10
CA ILE A 61 -11.86 1.99 12.12
C ILE A 61 -11.42 3.23 11.35
N GLU A 62 -10.11 3.51 11.35
CA GLU A 62 -9.53 4.76 10.85
C GLU A 62 -8.32 4.48 9.95
N GLY A 63 -8.15 5.25 8.87
CA GLY A 63 -7.05 5.08 7.90
C GLY A 63 -7.09 6.14 6.79
N TRP A 64 -6.18 6.16 5.81
CA TRP A 64 -4.93 5.39 5.72
C TRP A 64 -3.76 6.19 6.30
N THR A 65 -3.15 5.69 7.37
CA THR A 65 -1.92 6.27 7.93
C THR A 65 -0.72 5.76 7.16
N ARG A 66 -0.24 6.55 6.19
CA ARG A 66 0.96 6.28 5.38
C ARG A 66 2.24 6.49 6.21
N ILE A 67 3.11 5.47 6.26
CA ILE A 67 4.41 5.50 6.95
C ILE A 67 5.53 5.11 5.97
N ARG A 68 6.54 5.97 5.81
CA ARG A 68 7.69 5.73 4.92
C ARG A 68 8.62 4.63 5.45
N PRO A 69 9.45 4.00 4.59
CA PRO A 69 10.58 3.18 5.01
C PRO A 69 11.44 3.89 6.06
N GLY A 70 11.64 3.27 7.22
CA GLY A 70 12.41 3.83 8.35
C GLY A 70 11.67 4.82 9.27
N GLU A 71 10.47 5.28 8.89
CA GLU A 71 9.68 6.22 9.70
C GLU A 71 8.99 5.50 10.88
N CYS A 72 8.75 6.24 11.97
CA CYS A 72 7.79 5.88 13.00
C CYS A 72 6.74 6.98 13.11
N ARG A 73 5.46 6.61 13.29
CA ARG A 73 4.36 7.57 13.45
C ARG A 73 3.35 7.06 14.46
N THR A 74 2.72 7.97 15.21
CA THR A 74 1.54 7.64 16.02
C THR A 74 0.38 7.25 15.09
N VAL A 75 -0.31 6.15 15.40
CA VAL A 75 -1.47 5.65 14.65
C VAL A 75 -2.77 5.71 15.48
N VAL A 76 -2.66 5.85 16.80
CA VAL A 76 -3.74 6.23 17.71
C VAL A 76 -3.11 7.04 18.86
N GLU A 77 -3.59 8.25 19.12
CA GLU A 77 -3.10 9.13 20.20
C GLU A 77 -3.49 8.59 21.60
N ALA A 78 -2.77 9.03 22.63
CA ALA A 78 -3.14 8.79 24.03
C ALA A 78 -4.41 9.57 24.45
N PRO A 79 -5.13 9.12 25.51
CA PRO A 79 -4.89 7.93 26.31
C PRO A 79 -5.40 6.65 25.65
N LEU A 80 -4.55 5.61 25.63
CA LEU A 80 -4.95 4.27 25.23
C LEU A 80 -5.64 3.53 26.38
N ARG A 81 -6.46 2.53 26.05
CA ARG A 81 -7.07 1.63 27.02
C ARG A 81 -6.15 0.44 27.27
N SER A 82 -5.37 0.51 28.34
CA SER A 82 -4.55 -0.62 28.82
C SER A 82 -5.46 -1.81 29.16
N GLY A 83 -5.17 -2.98 28.58
CA GLY A 83 -5.95 -4.21 28.69
C GLY A 83 -6.89 -4.48 27.50
N ASP A 84 -7.23 -3.48 26.69
CA ASP A 84 -8.10 -3.66 25.53
C ASP A 84 -7.32 -4.17 24.30
N ILE A 85 -8.04 -4.87 23.41
CA ILE A 85 -7.53 -5.24 22.08
C ILE A 85 -7.80 -4.11 21.09
N TYR A 86 -6.74 -3.65 20.45
CA TYR A 86 -6.77 -2.80 19.27
C TYR A 86 -6.48 -3.65 18.03
N TYR A 87 -6.77 -3.12 16.85
CA TYR A 87 -6.64 -3.86 15.59
C TYR A 87 -5.75 -3.11 14.60
N LEU A 88 -4.92 -3.84 13.87
CA LEU A 88 -4.03 -3.31 12.83
C LEU A 88 -4.24 -4.06 11.52
N TYR A 89 -4.54 -3.33 10.45
CA TYR A 89 -4.35 -3.80 9.07
C TYR A 89 -3.31 -2.92 8.40
N GLY A 90 -2.40 -3.53 7.65
CA GLY A 90 -1.43 -2.79 6.85
C GLY A 90 -1.37 -3.32 5.43
N ARG A 91 -1.15 -2.43 4.46
CA ARG A 91 -0.86 -2.79 3.06
C ARG A 91 0.26 -1.93 2.50
N THR A 92 1.04 -2.45 1.58
CA THR A 92 2.09 -1.66 0.91
C THR A 92 1.50 -0.61 -0.03
N SER A 93 2.19 0.50 -0.24
CA SER A 93 1.76 1.49 -1.25
C SER A 93 1.59 0.86 -2.64
N ARG A 94 0.58 1.33 -3.38
CA ARG A 94 0.33 0.95 -4.79
C ARG A 94 1.48 1.30 -5.73
N ALA A 95 2.46 2.10 -5.29
CA ALA A 95 3.75 2.32 -5.96
C ALA A 95 4.51 1.01 -6.23
N HIS A 96 4.54 0.11 -5.24
CA HIS A 96 5.49 -1.00 -5.23
C HIS A 96 5.19 -2.08 -6.28
N ARG A 97 6.25 -2.66 -6.84
CA ARG A 97 6.20 -3.79 -7.78
C ARG A 97 6.26 -5.14 -7.05
N GLY A 98 5.85 -6.21 -7.75
CA GLY A 98 5.72 -7.56 -7.18
C GLY A 98 4.38 -7.90 -6.51
N GLY A 99 3.34 -7.07 -6.69
CA GLY A 99 2.01 -7.26 -6.10
C GLY A 99 1.89 -6.70 -4.67
N MET A 100 0.65 -6.53 -4.18
CA MET A 100 0.40 -6.04 -2.83
C MET A 100 0.97 -7.00 -1.77
N ARG A 101 1.61 -6.43 -0.72
CA ARG A 101 1.88 -7.16 0.52
C ARG A 101 1.07 -6.52 1.64
N SER A 102 0.59 -7.35 2.56
CA SER A 102 -0.23 -6.88 3.68
C SER A 102 0.13 -7.57 4.99
N TRP A 103 -0.11 -6.84 6.08
CA TRP A 103 -0.08 -7.32 7.45
C TRP A 103 -1.54 -7.48 7.87
N VAL A 104 -1.96 -8.73 8.02
CA VAL A 104 -3.35 -9.14 8.23
C VAL A 104 -3.45 -10.07 9.43
N GLY A 105 -4.64 -10.15 10.00
CA GLY A 105 -5.04 -11.23 10.90
C GLY A 105 -6.34 -11.84 10.41
N ASP A 106 -7.27 -12.10 11.33
CA ASP A 106 -8.52 -12.79 11.01
C ASP A 106 -9.80 -11.96 11.13
N TYR A 107 -9.75 -10.82 11.82
CA TYR A 107 -10.94 -10.05 12.21
C TYR A 107 -11.40 -9.12 11.08
N PRO A 108 -12.58 -9.34 10.47
CA PRO A 108 -13.03 -8.53 9.33
C PRO A 108 -13.55 -7.16 9.79
N PHE A 109 -13.09 -6.11 9.11
CA PHE A 109 -13.63 -4.75 9.22
C PHE A 109 -13.68 -4.09 7.84
N CYS A 110 -14.53 -3.09 7.69
CA CYS A 110 -14.65 -2.32 6.45
C CYS A 110 -13.59 -1.21 6.36
N VAL A 111 -13.05 -1.00 5.17
CA VAL A 111 -12.14 0.12 4.86
C VAL A 111 -12.54 0.81 3.56
N ASP A 112 -12.32 2.12 3.48
CA ASP A 112 -12.34 2.85 2.21
C ASP A 112 -11.03 2.55 1.45
N SER A 113 -11.06 2.36 0.13
CA SER A 113 -9.86 2.12 -0.70
C SER A 113 -9.49 3.27 -1.64
N GLN A 114 -10.20 4.39 -1.53
CA GLN A 114 -10.05 5.62 -2.31
C GLN A 114 -9.33 6.73 -1.54
N GLY A 115 -9.62 6.89 -0.24
CA GLY A 115 -9.13 8.02 0.56
C GLY A 115 -8.98 7.74 2.05
N ALA A 116 -8.83 8.81 2.84
CA ALA A 116 -8.82 8.73 4.30
C ALA A 116 -10.26 8.65 4.85
N PHE A 117 -10.44 7.86 5.90
CA PHE A 117 -11.74 7.51 6.47
C PHE A 117 -11.65 7.34 8.00
N SER A 118 -12.77 7.54 8.67
CA SER A 118 -13.03 7.18 10.06
C SER A 118 -14.49 6.75 10.14
N LEU A 119 -14.75 5.50 10.56
CA LEU A 119 -16.08 4.90 10.56
C LEU A 119 -16.29 3.98 11.76
N GLU A 120 -17.54 3.86 12.20
CA GLU A 120 -17.93 2.81 13.15
C GLU A 120 -18.07 1.47 12.43
N SER A 121 -17.70 0.37 13.08
CA SER A 121 -17.70 -1.00 12.53
C SER A 121 -19.04 -1.40 11.90
N LEU A 122 -19.08 -1.54 10.58
CA LEU A 122 -20.28 -1.95 9.83
C LEU A 122 -20.33 -3.47 9.58
N PRO A 123 -21.53 -4.10 9.56
CA PRO A 123 -21.68 -5.54 9.34
C PRO A 123 -21.62 -5.96 7.85
N ASN A 124 -21.78 -5.01 6.92
CA ASN A 124 -21.66 -5.24 5.48
C ASN A 124 -20.91 -4.06 4.84
N CYS A 125 -19.79 -4.35 4.19
CA CYS A 125 -18.93 -3.35 3.57
C CYS A 125 -19.35 -3.02 2.13
N THR A 126 -19.71 -4.02 1.33
CA THR A 126 -19.98 -3.85 -0.10
C THR A 126 -21.26 -3.05 -0.36
N ALA A 127 -22.27 -3.18 0.50
CA ALA A 127 -23.48 -2.35 0.50
C ALA A 127 -23.20 -0.84 0.70
N MET A 128 -22.01 -0.48 1.20
CA MET A 128 -21.54 0.90 1.38
C MET A 128 -20.42 1.29 0.41
N GLY A 129 -20.06 0.41 -0.54
CA GLY A 129 -18.93 0.61 -1.46
C GLY A 129 -17.54 0.44 -0.81
N LEU A 130 -17.47 -0.15 0.39
CA LEU A 130 -16.24 -0.36 1.16
C LEU A 130 -15.68 -1.77 0.94
N GLU A 131 -14.37 -1.94 1.13
CA GLU A 131 -13.71 -3.25 1.05
C GLU A 131 -13.67 -3.93 2.43
N THR A 132 -13.99 -5.22 2.49
CA THR A 132 -13.76 -6.05 3.68
C THR A 132 -12.28 -6.42 3.79
N ARG A 133 -11.60 -6.06 4.88
CA ARG A 133 -10.20 -6.42 5.15
C ARG A 133 -10.05 -7.04 6.55
N LYS A 134 -9.12 -8.00 6.70
CA LYS A 134 -8.90 -8.71 7.97
C LYS A 134 -7.74 -8.11 8.77
N PHE A 135 -8.02 -7.66 9.99
CA PHE A 135 -7.08 -6.99 10.88
C PHE A 135 -6.44 -7.98 11.86
N GLN A 136 -5.19 -7.70 12.23
CA GLN A 136 -4.45 -8.37 13.29
C GLN A 136 -4.80 -7.76 14.66
N PRO A 137 -5.22 -8.55 15.66
CA PRO A 137 -5.37 -8.05 17.02
C PRO A 137 -4.00 -7.72 17.65
N VAL A 138 -3.97 -6.62 18.39
CA VAL A 138 -2.84 -6.08 19.14
C VAL A 138 -3.34 -5.74 20.54
N LEU A 139 -2.91 -6.51 21.55
CA LEU A 139 -3.16 -6.16 22.95
C LEU A 139 -2.34 -4.91 23.31
N ILE A 140 -2.98 -3.91 23.90
CA ILE A 140 -2.31 -2.70 24.40
C ILE A 140 -2.15 -2.81 25.91
N GLU A 141 -0.92 -2.93 26.42
CA GLU A 141 -0.69 -3.09 27.87
C GLU A 141 -0.42 -1.76 28.59
N SER A 142 -0.29 -0.65 27.86
CA SER A 142 0.09 0.68 28.37
C SER A 142 -0.88 1.76 27.91
N SER A 143 -1.31 2.64 28.81
CA SER A 143 -2.25 3.73 28.50
C SER A 143 -1.59 4.99 27.93
N THR A 144 -0.27 5.15 28.06
CA THR A 144 0.47 6.36 27.66
C THR A 144 1.41 6.14 26.47
N SER A 145 1.98 4.94 26.31
CA SER A 145 2.83 4.64 25.16
C SER A 145 2.85 3.15 24.81
N TRP A 146 2.60 2.85 23.53
CA TRP A 146 2.78 1.53 22.93
C TRP A 146 3.54 1.65 21.61
N SER A 147 4.20 0.57 21.18
CA SER A 147 4.89 0.54 19.89
C SER A 147 4.75 -0.79 19.18
N THR A 148 4.72 -0.75 17.85
CA THR A 148 4.63 -1.94 17.00
C THR A 148 5.54 -1.76 15.79
N THR A 149 6.38 -2.76 15.49
CA THR A 149 7.36 -2.65 14.40
C THR A 149 6.99 -3.55 13.24
N LEU A 150 6.70 -2.95 12.09
CA LEU A 150 6.52 -3.66 10.82
C LEU A 150 7.87 -4.15 10.33
N LYS A 151 7.94 -5.43 9.93
CA LYS A 151 9.15 -6.10 9.45
C LYS A 151 8.83 -6.89 8.19
N GLU A 152 9.86 -7.12 7.36
CA GLU A 152 9.82 -8.02 6.23
C GLU A 152 10.87 -9.14 6.38
N THR A 153 10.96 -10.06 5.40
CA THR A 153 11.85 -11.22 5.43
C THR A 153 13.32 -10.85 5.64
N GLN A 154 13.75 -9.71 5.10
CA GLN A 154 15.08 -9.16 5.33
C GLN A 154 15.04 -8.20 6.51
N LYS A 155 15.94 -8.41 7.47
CA LYS A 155 16.00 -7.64 8.71
C LYS A 155 16.78 -6.34 8.48
N TRP A 156 16.16 -5.21 8.82
CA TRP A 156 16.73 -3.87 8.71
C TRP A 156 16.70 -3.15 10.06
N THR A 157 17.56 -2.16 10.25
CA THR A 157 17.30 -1.05 11.18
C THR A 157 16.46 0.01 10.48
N ARG A 158 15.88 0.97 11.20
CA ARG A 158 15.09 2.07 10.60
C ARG A 158 15.83 2.85 9.50
N GLU A 159 17.03 3.37 9.78
CA GLU A 159 17.91 4.03 8.80
C GLU A 159 18.16 3.15 7.56
N ARG A 160 18.36 1.85 7.80
CA ARG A 160 18.62 0.89 6.74
C ARG A 160 17.39 0.61 5.88
N ALA A 161 16.21 0.55 6.50
CA ALA A 161 14.93 0.44 5.83
C ALA A 161 14.67 1.66 4.94
N GLN A 162 14.99 2.87 5.41
CA GLN A 162 14.94 4.11 4.62
C GLN A 162 15.80 4.03 3.36
N SER A 163 17.09 3.68 3.50
CA SER A 163 18.02 3.50 2.37
C SER A 163 17.56 2.41 1.39
N ALA A 164 17.08 1.27 1.88
CA ALA A 164 16.54 0.20 1.04
C ALA A 164 15.21 0.61 0.37
N GLY A 165 14.42 1.46 1.01
CA GLY A 165 13.21 2.08 0.46
C GLY A 165 13.50 2.97 -0.74
N ILE A 166 14.52 3.83 -0.66
CA ILE A 166 14.97 4.66 -1.80
C ILE A 166 15.42 3.79 -2.97
N GLN A 167 16.25 2.76 -2.73
CA GLN A 167 16.66 1.81 -3.76
C GLN A 167 15.47 1.08 -4.41
N ARG A 168 14.46 0.69 -3.61
CA ARG A 168 13.25 0.05 -4.13
C ARG A 168 12.43 1.01 -4.99
N LEU A 169 12.19 2.22 -4.51
CA LEU A 169 11.36 3.21 -5.18
C LEU A 169 12.00 3.71 -6.49
N LEU A 170 13.33 3.70 -6.60
CA LEU A 170 14.03 3.92 -7.87
C LEU A 170 13.73 2.83 -8.93
N ASP A 171 13.60 1.57 -8.54
CA ASP A 171 13.20 0.47 -9.47
C ASP A 171 11.69 0.49 -9.78
N ASP A 172 10.87 0.81 -8.76
CA ASP A 172 9.42 0.98 -8.91
C ASP A 172 9.09 2.14 -9.87
N ALA A 173 9.76 3.28 -9.72
CA ALA A 173 9.68 4.42 -10.65
C ALA A 173 10.38 4.16 -11.99
N GLY A 174 11.27 3.18 -12.08
CA GLY A 174 11.99 2.83 -13.32
C GLY A 174 13.18 3.73 -13.63
N VAL A 175 13.70 4.42 -12.62
CA VAL A 175 14.90 5.27 -12.70
C VAL A 175 16.16 4.40 -12.71
N GLU A 176 16.20 3.38 -11.86
CA GLU A 176 17.39 2.53 -11.66
C GLU A 176 17.02 1.17 -11.07
N SER A 177 17.50 0.09 -11.69
CA SER A 177 17.27 -1.28 -11.25
C SER A 177 18.52 -1.87 -10.58
N GLY A 178 18.35 -2.54 -9.44
CA GLY A 178 19.50 -3.06 -8.70
C GLY A 178 19.18 -3.88 -7.45
N SER A 179 20.26 -4.32 -6.79
CA SER A 179 20.20 -4.90 -5.45
C SER A 179 19.58 -3.92 -4.46
N ILE A 180 18.56 -4.37 -3.75
CA ILE A 180 17.92 -3.61 -2.67
C ILE A 180 18.53 -4.11 -1.36
N ASP A 181 19.73 -3.61 -1.07
CA ASP A 181 20.57 -4.01 0.05
C ASP A 181 20.65 -2.95 1.17
N GLY A 182 20.19 -1.72 0.90
CA GLY A 182 20.27 -0.53 1.74
C GLY A 182 21.65 0.14 1.80
N TYR A 183 22.61 -0.21 0.93
CA TYR A 183 23.87 0.52 0.76
C TYR A 183 23.76 1.53 -0.40
N ILE A 184 23.67 2.82 -0.08
CA ILE A 184 23.59 3.90 -1.08
C ILE A 184 24.96 4.12 -1.77
N GLY A 185 25.26 3.26 -2.75
CA GLY A 185 26.50 3.24 -3.52
C GLY A 185 26.64 4.38 -4.53
N ARG A 186 27.80 4.44 -5.23
CA ARG A 186 28.06 5.47 -6.26
C ARG A 186 27.01 5.46 -7.38
N ARG A 187 26.55 4.27 -7.78
CA ARG A 187 25.56 4.07 -8.85
C ARG A 187 24.19 4.66 -8.48
N THR A 188 23.69 4.31 -7.30
CA THR A 188 22.44 4.87 -6.74
C THR A 188 22.52 6.39 -6.57
N ARG A 189 23.68 6.93 -6.16
CA ARG A 189 23.94 8.40 -6.12
C ARG A 189 24.15 9.05 -7.50
N GLY A 190 24.28 8.27 -8.57
CA GLY A 190 24.02 8.73 -9.94
C GLY A 190 22.52 8.95 -10.10
N ALA A 191 21.77 7.85 -10.14
CA ALA A 191 20.33 7.79 -10.34
C ALA A 191 19.52 8.81 -9.52
N ILE A 192 19.85 9.03 -8.24
CA ILE A 192 19.17 10.04 -7.40
C ILE A 192 19.39 11.45 -7.93
N ARG A 193 20.63 11.85 -8.27
CA ARG A 193 20.90 13.19 -8.81
C ARG A 193 20.30 13.38 -10.20
N ASP A 194 20.35 12.33 -11.02
CA ASP A 194 19.80 12.34 -12.37
C ASP A 194 18.26 12.43 -12.34
N PHE A 195 17.61 11.77 -11.37
CA PHE A 195 16.18 11.91 -11.06
C PHE A 195 15.82 13.31 -10.55
N LEU A 196 16.53 13.82 -9.54
CA LEU A 196 16.29 15.18 -9.00
C LEU A 196 16.42 16.23 -10.11
N SER A 197 17.44 16.11 -10.96
CA SER A 197 17.63 16.96 -12.15
C SER A 197 16.47 16.87 -13.14
N ALA A 198 16.04 15.64 -13.50
CA ALA A 198 14.92 15.42 -14.43
C ALA A 198 13.58 15.97 -13.90
N GLN A 199 13.34 15.84 -12.60
CA GLN A 199 12.15 16.36 -11.91
C GLN A 199 12.28 17.84 -11.50
N LYS A 200 13.43 18.49 -11.76
CA LYS A 200 13.74 19.89 -11.41
C LYS A 200 13.68 20.19 -9.90
N LEU A 201 14.05 19.18 -9.10
CA LEU A 201 14.12 19.22 -7.64
C LEU A 201 15.50 19.69 -7.16
N SER A 202 15.61 20.04 -5.87
CA SER A 202 16.86 20.53 -5.27
C SER A 202 17.89 19.41 -5.07
N SER A 203 19.18 19.74 -5.07
CA SER A 203 20.22 18.85 -4.55
C SER A 203 20.09 18.59 -3.05
N GLU A 204 19.46 19.52 -2.33
CA GLU A 204 19.27 19.48 -0.87
C GLU A 204 17.94 18.80 -0.46
N THR A 205 17.22 18.19 -1.41
CA THR A 205 15.99 17.44 -1.13
C THR A 205 16.29 16.26 -0.19
N THR A 206 15.59 16.20 0.93
CA THR A 206 15.81 15.19 1.98
C THR A 206 15.37 13.80 1.54
N ASP A 207 15.92 12.75 2.15
CA ASP A 207 15.52 11.36 1.91
C ASP A 207 14.01 11.13 2.10
N ALA A 208 13.34 11.88 2.98
CA ALA A 208 11.90 11.77 3.22
C ALA A 208 11.08 12.34 2.05
N GLU A 209 11.48 13.50 1.52
CA GLU A 209 10.89 14.11 0.34
C GLU A 209 11.19 13.31 -0.93
N LEU A 210 12.43 12.81 -1.07
CA LEU A 210 12.85 11.94 -2.17
C LEU A 210 12.01 10.66 -2.24
N ILE A 211 11.70 10.05 -1.08
CA ILE A 211 10.77 8.91 -0.98
C ILE A 211 9.36 9.29 -1.47
N ASP A 212 8.87 10.48 -1.14
CA ASP A 212 7.54 10.95 -1.55
C ASP A 212 7.48 11.22 -3.08
N TYR A 213 8.49 11.89 -3.64
CA TYR A 213 8.57 12.14 -5.09
C TYR A 213 8.75 10.84 -5.90
N LEU A 214 9.58 9.91 -5.46
CA LEU A 214 9.74 8.62 -6.12
C LEU A 214 8.46 7.77 -6.03
N GLU A 215 7.73 7.83 -4.92
CA GLU A 215 6.43 7.16 -4.80
C GLU A 215 5.42 7.71 -5.80
N GLN A 216 5.30 9.03 -5.94
CA GLN A 216 4.36 9.63 -6.90
C GLN A 216 4.66 9.14 -8.33
N VAL A 217 5.93 9.20 -8.75
CA VAL A 217 6.35 8.75 -10.09
C VAL A 217 6.10 7.24 -10.26
N ALA A 218 6.33 6.43 -9.22
CA ALA A 218 6.02 5.00 -9.24
C ALA A 218 4.51 4.70 -9.31
N ILE A 219 3.65 5.51 -8.66
CA ILE A 219 2.18 5.40 -8.74
C ILE A 219 1.68 5.80 -10.13
N GLU A 220 2.19 6.90 -10.68
CA GLU A 220 1.81 7.37 -12.03
C GLU A 220 2.23 6.35 -13.09
N ARG A 221 3.45 5.80 -12.99
CA ARG A 221 3.91 4.68 -13.83
C ARG A 221 3.02 3.45 -13.67
N SER A 222 2.71 3.06 -12.44
CA SER A 222 1.99 1.79 -12.17
C SER A 222 0.50 1.81 -12.48
N ARG A 223 -0.13 2.99 -12.59
CA ARG A 223 -1.49 3.18 -13.15
C ARG A 223 -1.54 2.95 -14.66
N ASN A 224 -0.44 3.24 -15.35
CA ASN A 224 -0.39 3.33 -16.81
C ASN A 224 0.20 2.09 -17.51
N ILE A 225 0.72 1.10 -16.77
CA ILE A 225 1.31 -0.13 -17.33
C ILE A 225 0.85 -1.40 -16.61
N GLY A 226 0.87 -2.52 -17.33
CA GLY A 226 0.73 -3.85 -16.73
C GLY A 226 -0.68 -4.41 -16.69
N LEU A 227 -0.82 -5.56 -16.04
CA LEU A 227 -2.06 -6.32 -15.91
C LEU A 227 -2.59 -6.19 -14.49
N SER A 228 -3.80 -5.66 -14.35
CA SER A 228 -4.56 -5.67 -13.09
C SER A 228 -5.78 -6.58 -13.21
N ILE A 229 -6.05 -7.32 -12.16
CA ILE A 229 -7.29 -8.10 -12.01
C ILE A 229 -8.11 -7.53 -10.86
N CYS A 230 -9.43 -7.43 -11.04
CA CYS A 230 -10.36 -6.87 -10.06
C CYS A 230 -11.48 -7.86 -9.74
N ASN A 231 -11.71 -8.07 -8.46
CA ASN A 231 -12.88 -8.75 -7.95
C ASN A 231 -14.06 -7.76 -7.88
N ARG A 232 -15.17 -8.08 -8.56
CA ARG A 232 -16.46 -7.37 -8.53
C ARG A 232 -17.59 -8.30 -8.05
N THR A 233 -17.26 -9.31 -7.26
CA THR A 233 -18.18 -10.18 -6.52
C THR A 233 -18.12 -9.87 -5.03
N ASP A 234 -19.17 -10.25 -4.31
CA ASP A 234 -19.20 -10.20 -2.84
C ASP A 234 -18.37 -11.35 -2.22
N GLU A 235 -18.14 -12.43 -2.99
CA GLU A 235 -17.31 -13.57 -2.60
C GLU A 235 -15.81 -13.36 -2.85
N ARG A 236 -14.97 -14.18 -2.21
CA ARG A 236 -13.51 -14.18 -2.41
C ARG A 236 -13.12 -14.93 -3.67
N LEU A 237 -12.17 -14.37 -4.41
CA LEU A 237 -11.55 -15.04 -5.57
C LEU A 237 -10.10 -15.43 -5.31
N TRP A 238 -9.72 -16.60 -5.81
CA TRP A 238 -8.34 -17.04 -6.00
C TRP A 238 -8.03 -17.06 -7.49
N ALA A 239 -7.06 -16.26 -7.93
CA ALA A 239 -6.81 -16.01 -9.34
C ALA A 239 -5.37 -16.36 -9.77
N ALA A 240 -5.22 -16.71 -11.05
CA ALA A 240 -3.95 -17.00 -11.72
C ALA A 240 -3.91 -16.38 -13.13
N ILE A 241 -2.72 -16.28 -13.72
CA ILE A 241 -2.51 -15.77 -15.08
C ILE A 241 -1.63 -16.69 -15.91
N GLY A 242 -1.83 -16.71 -17.22
CA GLY A 242 -0.95 -17.28 -18.23
C GLY A 242 -0.44 -16.18 -19.17
N ARG A 243 0.85 -16.18 -19.50
CA ARG A 243 1.49 -15.19 -20.37
C ARG A 243 2.71 -15.74 -21.10
N ARG A 244 3.17 -15.07 -22.15
CA ARG A 244 4.50 -15.36 -22.73
C ARG A 244 5.62 -14.86 -21.81
N ARG A 245 6.71 -15.60 -21.74
CA ARG A 245 7.94 -15.24 -21.02
C ARG A 245 9.15 -15.75 -21.81
N GLY A 246 9.87 -14.84 -22.47
CA GLY A 246 10.84 -15.21 -23.51
C GLY A 246 10.12 -15.84 -24.70
N GLU A 247 10.70 -16.91 -25.25
CA GLU A 247 10.08 -17.68 -26.35
C GLU A 247 8.92 -18.57 -25.87
N GLY A 248 8.92 -18.94 -24.58
CA GLY A 248 7.96 -19.86 -23.98
C GLY A 248 6.77 -19.20 -23.27
N TRP A 249 6.03 -20.03 -22.53
CA TRP A 249 4.91 -19.64 -21.69
C TRP A 249 5.28 -19.68 -20.20
N GLU A 250 4.57 -18.89 -19.40
CA GLU A 250 4.58 -18.92 -17.94
C GLU A 250 3.14 -18.89 -17.44
N SER A 251 2.81 -19.77 -16.49
CA SER A 251 1.64 -19.61 -15.62
C SER A 251 2.07 -19.21 -14.21
N ARG A 252 1.30 -18.35 -13.56
CA ARG A 252 1.60 -17.85 -12.22
C ARG A 252 0.33 -17.64 -11.40
N GLY A 253 0.39 -17.95 -10.12
CA GLY A 253 -0.70 -17.78 -9.16
C GLY A 253 -0.19 -18.09 -7.74
N TRP A 254 -1.03 -18.10 -6.71
CA TRP A 254 -2.36 -17.53 -6.68
C TRP A 254 -2.32 -16.08 -6.16
N TRP A 255 -3.21 -15.25 -6.66
CA TRP A 255 -3.56 -13.97 -6.06
C TRP A 255 -4.90 -14.11 -5.35
N ARG A 256 -4.93 -13.72 -4.08
CA ARG A 256 -6.13 -13.68 -3.25
C ARG A 256 -6.80 -12.31 -3.41
N LEU A 257 -8.04 -12.30 -3.89
CA LEU A 257 -8.85 -11.08 -4.03
C LEU A 257 -10.05 -11.17 -3.09
N GLU A 258 -10.04 -10.39 -2.01
CA GLU A 258 -11.27 -10.18 -1.21
C GLU A 258 -12.29 -9.37 -2.03
N ALA A 259 -13.55 -9.35 -1.59
CA ALA A 259 -14.65 -8.63 -2.24
C ALA A 259 -14.28 -7.19 -2.64
N GLY A 260 -14.67 -6.78 -3.86
CA GLY A 260 -14.42 -5.45 -4.41
C GLY A 260 -12.96 -5.08 -4.77
N SER A 261 -11.98 -5.86 -4.33
CA SER A 261 -10.55 -5.50 -4.40
C SER A 261 -9.88 -5.75 -5.76
N CYS A 262 -8.79 -5.03 -6.05
CA CYS A 262 -7.99 -5.20 -7.27
C CYS A 262 -6.50 -5.41 -6.95
N GLU A 263 -5.84 -6.29 -7.71
CA GLU A 263 -4.40 -6.57 -7.63
C GLU A 263 -3.68 -6.42 -8.97
N ARG A 264 -2.45 -5.88 -8.94
CA ARG A 264 -1.59 -5.70 -10.12
C ARG A 264 -0.64 -6.89 -10.27
N VAL A 265 -1.02 -7.82 -11.15
CA VAL A 265 -0.41 -9.16 -11.29
C VAL A 265 0.71 -9.22 -12.34
N ILE A 266 0.81 -8.21 -13.21
CA ILE A 266 2.02 -7.89 -13.99
C ILE A 266 2.37 -6.42 -13.76
N ASP A 267 3.62 -6.14 -13.39
CA ASP A 267 4.13 -4.81 -13.00
C ASP A 267 5.04 -4.13 -14.04
N GLN A 268 4.91 -4.53 -15.30
CA GLN A 268 5.68 -4.08 -16.46
C GLN A 268 4.74 -3.80 -17.62
N ALA A 269 5.13 -2.94 -18.56
CA ALA A 269 4.38 -2.71 -19.79
C ALA A 269 4.14 -4.04 -20.51
N LEU A 270 2.89 -4.32 -20.84
CA LEU A 270 2.50 -5.55 -21.51
C LEU A 270 2.91 -5.49 -22.99
N ILE A 271 3.41 -6.61 -23.50
CA ILE A 271 3.52 -6.80 -24.94
C ILE A 271 2.11 -6.89 -25.56
N ALA A 272 1.96 -6.45 -26.81
CA ALA A 272 0.72 -6.55 -27.59
C ALA A 272 0.45 -8.00 -28.02
N ALA A 273 0.18 -8.87 -27.05
CA ALA A 273 -0.09 -10.29 -27.22
C ALA A 273 -1.22 -10.75 -26.28
N GLU A 274 -1.84 -11.88 -26.63
CA GLU A 274 -2.87 -12.52 -25.83
C GLU A 274 -2.32 -12.92 -24.45
N HIS A 275 -3.01 -12.49 -23.39
CA HIS A 275 -2.81 -12.95 -22.02
C HIS A 275 -3.98 -13.84 -21.61
N TYR A 276 -3.82 -14.59 -20.53
CA TYR A 276 -4.82 -15.52 -20.03
C TYR A 276 -5.02 -15.33 -18.53
N VAL A 277 -6.24 -15.54 -18.06
CA VAL A 277 -6.64 -15.46 -16.65
C VAL A 277 -7.41 -16.69 -16.24
N TYR A 278 -7.26 -17.09 -14.99
CA TYR A 278 -8.04 -18.13 -14.36
C TYR A 278 -8.47 -17.65 -12.98
N ALA A 279 -9.66 -18.05 -12.55
CA ALA A 279 -10.22 -17.66 -11.27
C ALA A 279 -11.15 -18.73 -10.72
N GLU A 280 -11.03 -18.93 -9.41
CA GLU A 280 -11.89 -19.75 -8.57
C GLU A 280 -12.53 -18.85 -7.52
N MET A 281 -13.81 -19.06 -7.26
CA MET A 281 -14.58 -18.33 -6.27
C MET A 281 -14.86 -19.27 -5.09
N GLU A 282 -14.46 -18.84 -3.90
CA GLU A 282 -14.68 -19.54 -2.62
C GLU A 282 -16.05 -19.11 -2.07
N THR A 283 -17.01 -20.05 -1.97
CA THR A 283 -18.35 -19.83 -1.39
C THR A 283 -18.59 -20.73 -0.18
N ASP A 284 -19.61 -20.43 0.63
CA ASP A 284 -20.04 -21.28 1.76
C ASP A 284 -20.38 -22.74 1.35
N THR A 285 -20.72 -22.97 0.07
CA THR A 285 -21.14 -24.26 -0.49
C THR A 285 -20.04 -25.00 -1.26
N GLY A 286 -18.92 -24.35 -1.60
CA GLY A 286 -17.82 -24.97 -2.33
C GLY A 286 -17.01 -23.98 -3.19
N THR A 287 -16.60 -24.44 -4.39
CA THR A 287 -15.82 -23.63 -5.33
C THR A 287 -16.56 -23.45 -6.65
N ARG A 288 -16.75 -22.20 -7.09
CA ARG A 288 -17.30 -21.88 -8.42
C ARG A 288 -16.17 -21.47 -9.37
N TYR A 289 -16.17 -22.04 -10.58
CA TYR A 289 -15.09 -21.87 -11.56
C TYR A 289 -15.42 -20.85 -12.66
N LEU A 290 -14.44 -20.11 -13.14
CA LEU A 290 -14.58 -19.15 -14.23
C LEU A 290 -15.10 -19.80 -15.54
N LYS A 291 -16.03 -19.14 -16.24
CA LYS A 291 -16.53 -19.57 -17.55
C LYS A 291 -15.50 -19.28 -18.65
N THR A 292 -14.87 -20.33 -19.16
CA THR A 292 -13.96 -20.27 -20.32
C THR A 292 -14.67 -20.69 -21.61
N THR A 293 -14.92 -19.72 -22.51
CA THR A 293 -15.42 -19.96 -23.89
C THR A 293 -14.32 -19.87 -24.96
N LYS A 294 -13.29 -19.04 -24.74
CA LYS A 294 -12.01 -19.06 -25.48
C LYS A 294 -10.89 -19.07 -24.44
N GLY A 295 -9.92 -19.96 -24.61
CA GLY A 295 -8.86 -20.19 -23.63
C GLY A 295 -7.85 -21.20 -24.11
N ASP A 296 -6.83 -21.45 -23.28
CA ASP A 296 -5.76 -22.42 -23.51
C ASP A 296 -5.41 -23.13 -22.20
N THR A 297 -4.88 -24.34 -22.27
CA THR A 297 -4.49 -25.14 -21.11
C THR A 297 -3.14 -24.68 -20.58
N PHE A 298 -3.08 -24.47 -19.26
CA PHE A 298 -1.86 -24.17 -18.51
C PHE A 298 -1.72 -25.10 -17.30
N CYS A 299 -0.49 -25.27 -16.85
CA CYS A 299 -0.18 -25.93 -15.59
C CYS A 299 -0.53 -25.01 -14.41
N HIS A 300 -0.99 -25.58 -13.31
CA HIS A 300 -1.18 -24.88 -12.03
C HIS A 300 -0.90 -25.82 -10.85
N SER A 301 -0.94 -25.30 -9.63
CA SER A 301 -0.72 -26.06 -8.40
C SER A 301 -1.71 -25.61 -7.32
N PRO A 302 -2.12 -26.48 -6.39
CA PRO A 302 -2.92 -26.09 -5.22
C PRO A 302 -2.24 -25.06 -4.28
N SER A 303 -0.93 -24.86 -4.41
CA SER A 303 -0.14 -23.85 -3.67
C SER A 303 0.36 -22.73 -4.58
N GLN A 304 0.85 -21.62 -4.02
CA GLN A 304 1.39 -20.50 -4.81
C GLN A 304 2.53 -20.98 -5.76
N PHE A 305 2.43 -20.63 -7.04
CA PHE A 305 3.21 -21.21 -8.13
C PHE A 305 3.69 -20.18 -9.17
N ALA A 306 4.83 -20.48 -9.80
CA ALA A 306 5.29 -19.81 -11.02
C ALA A 306 5.97 -20.88 -11.91
N ILE A 307 5.25 -21.35 -12.92
CA ILE A 307 5.61 -22.51 -13.74
C ILE A 307 6.02 -22.02 -15.13
N LEU A 308 7.12 -22.56 -15.66
CA LEU A 308 7.57 -22.30 -17.03
C LEU A 308 7.16 -23.47 -17.93
N GLY A 309 6.65 -23.15 -19.12
CA GLY A 309 5.96 -24.10 -19.99
C GLY A 309 4.47 -24.23 -19.64
N LYS A 310 3.71 -24.88 -20.52
CA LYS A 310 2.28 -25.20 -20.32
C LYS A 310 1.92 -26.63 -20.72
N ASP A 311 2.94 -27.42 -21.06
CA ASP A 311 2.84 -28.77 -21.60
C ASP A 311 3.36 -29.76 -20.55
N LYS A 312 2.92 -31.04 -20.62
CA LYS A 312 3.38 -32.12 -19.73
C LYS A 312 3.20 -31.85 -18.23
N CYS A 313 2.22 -31.02 -17.84
CA CYS A 313 2.01 -30.58 -16.45
C CYS A 313 2.04 -31.76 -15.45
N LYS A 314 1.34 -32.85 -15.77
CA LYS A 314 1.27 -34.06 -14.94
C LYS A 314 2.62 -34.80 -14.77
N GLU A 315 3.52 -34.73 -15.75
CA GLU A 315 4.89 -35.26 -15.62
C GLU A 315 5.74 -34.43 -14.65
N ALA A 316 5.40 -33.14 -14.49
CA ALA A 316 6.01 -32.21 -13.55
C ALA A 316 5.23 -32.07 -12.22
N PHE A 317 4.27 -32.97 -11.95
CA PHE A 317 3.40 -32.96 -10.76
C PHE A 317 2.55 -31.69 -10.60
N TYR A 318 2.13 -31.11 -11.72
CA TYR A 318 1.17 -30.00 -11.80
C TYR A 318 -0.16 -30.42 -12.42
N ASP A 319 -1.23 -29.81 -11.94
CA ASP A 319 -2.59 -29.99 -12.47
C ASP A 319 -2.82 -29.12 -13.71
N GLU A 320 -3.79 -29.48 -14.55
CA GLU A 320 -4.11 -28.82 -15.81
C GLU A 320 -5.43 -28.05 -15.71
N ALA A 321 -5.43 -26.75 -16.04
CA ALA A 321 -6.63 -25.92 -16.10
C ALA A 321 -6.69 -25.07 -17.36
N VAL A 322 -7.90 -24.77 -17.85
CA VAL A 322 -8.12 -23.99 -19.08
C VAL A 322 -8.35 -22.53 -18.74
N PHE A 323 -7.32 -21.71 -18.90
CA PHE A 323 -7.35 -20.29 -18.56
C PHE A 323 -8.11 -19.53 -19.66
N LYS A 324 -9.04 -18.64 -19.25
CA LYS A 324 -9.82 -17.76 -20.14
C LYS A 324 -8.89 -16.75 -20.79
N GLN A 325 -8.95 -16.63 -22.11
CA GLN A 325 -8.15 -15.64 -22.84
C GLN A 325 -8.70 -14.22 -22.60
N THR A 326 -7.80 -13.24 -22.43
CA THR A 326 -8.14 -11.82 -22.34
C THR A 326 -8.22 -11.15 -23.70
N ALA A 327 -8.66 -9.88 -23.70
CA ALA A 327 -8.35 -8.94 -24.78
C ALA A 327 -6.81 -8.77 -24.91
N ILE A 328 -6.36 -8.31 -26.08
CA ILE A 328 -4.98 -7.88 -26.28
C ILE A 328 -4.78 -6.53 -25.56
N PRO A 329 -3.68 -6.31 -24.82
CA PRO A 329 -3.40 -5.03 -24.16
C PRO A 329 -3.29 -3.85 -25.12
N GLU A 330 -3.90 -2.72 -24.74
CA GLU A 330 -3.75 -1.41 -25.40
C GLU A 330 -2.79 -0.56 -24.56
N ASP A 331 -1.90 0.21 -25.21
CA ASP A 331 -0.86 1.04 -24.58
C ASP A 331 0.00 0.33 -23.49
N GLY A 332 0.14 -0.99 -23.59
CA GLY A 332 0.89 -1.82 -22.63
C GLY A 332 0.18 -1.99 -21.28
N ARG A 333 -1.14 -1.77 -21.21
CA ARG A 333 -1.98 -1.87 -20.02
C ARG A 333 -3.19 -2.77 -20.28
N LEU A 334 -3.65 -3.50 -19.26
CA LEU A 334 -4.88 -4.28 -19.31
C LEU A 334 -5.50 -4.38 -17.91
N VAL A 335 -6.83 -4.25 -17.84
CA VAL A 335 -7.61 -4.49 -16.63
C VAL A 335 -8.63 -5.57 -16.94
N VAL A 336 -8.73 -6.57 -16.06
CA VAL A 336 -9.71 -7.65 -16.16
C VAL A 336 -10.57 -7.63 -14.89
N GLU A 337 -11.89 -7.53 -15.07
CA GLU A 337 -12.84 -7.53 -13.96
C GLU A 337 -13.64 -8.83 -13.94
N PHE A 338 -13.78 -9.43 -12.76
CA PHE A 338 -14.53 -10.66 -12.52
C PHE A 338 -15.86 -10.33 -11.84
N PHE A 339 -16.99 -10.69 -12.46
CA PHE A 339 -18.33 -10.50 -11.90
C PHE A 339 -19.02 -11.85 -11.68
N GLU A 340 -20.10 -11.88 -10.89
CA GLU A 340 -20.87 -13.11 -10.60
C GLU A 340 -21.26 -13.90 -11.86
N ARG A 341 -21.69 -13.17 -12.90
CA ARG A 341 -22.07 -13.71 -14.21
C ARG A 341 -20.93 -14.44 -14.94
N ASP A 342 -19.67 -14.16 -14.63
CA ASP A 342 -18.50 -14.78 -15.25
C ASP A 342 -18.18 -16.16 -14.67
N PHE A 343 -18.68 -16.51 -13.48
CA PHE A 343 -18.49 -17.82 -12.87
C PHE A 343 -19.61 -18.79 -13.26
N ARG A 344 -19.31 -20.09 -13.29
CA ARG A 344 -20.31 -21.16 -13.44
C ARG A 344 -21.32 -21.09 -12.28
N PRO A 345 -22.58 -21.50 -12.51
CA PRO A 345 -23.47 -21.81 -11.39
C PRO A 345 -22.88 -22.97 -10.58
N GLU A 346 -23.31 -23.10 -9.33
CA GLU A 346 -22.94 -24.24 -8.50
C GLU A 346 -23.46 -25.53 -9.11
N GLU A 347 -22.61 -26.56 -9.15
CA GLU A 347 -23.04 -27.92 -9.44
C GLU A 347 -23.84 -28.41 -8.24
N LYS A 348 -25.16 -28.53 -8.40
CA LYS A 348 -25.98 -29.16 -7.37
C LYS A 348 -25.51 -30.59 -7.17
N SER A 349 -25.21 -30.93 -5.92
CA SER A 349 -25.08 -32.32 -5.51
C SER A 349 -26.44 -33.01 -5.60
N ASP A 350 -26.72 -33.64 -6.75
CA ASP A 350 -27.85 -34.54 -6.90
C ASP A 350 -27.65 -35.72 -5.93
N GLY A 351 -28.37 -35.66 -4.80
CA GLY A 351 -28.20 -36.58 -3.67
C GLY A 351 -28.49 -38.03 -4.06
N SER A 352 -27.56 -38.91 -3.71
CA SER A 352 -27.69 -40.38 -3.81
C SER A 352 -28.04 -41.00 -2.47
#